data_AF-A0A074Y4M9-F1
#
_entry.id   AF-A0A074Y4M9-F1
#
_cell.length_a   1.000
_cell.length_b   1.000
_cell.length_c   1.000
_cell.angle_alpha   90.00
_cell.angle_beta   90.00
_cell.angle_gamma   90.00
#
_symmetry.space_group_name_H-M   'P 1'
#
loop_
_entity.id
_entity.type
_entity.pdbx_description
1 polymer ?
#
loop_
_entity_poly.entity_id
_entity_poly.type
_entity_poly.pdbx_seq_one_letter_code
_entity_poly.pdbx_strand_id
1 'polypeptide(L)'
;MSAPSGESRRITEMHTRARPYSKDTLCAGSKYFDRALSGPFLEAKTHRIELDDISVFYYPKARLDQELRTLLEEERINKGYTPEELEEKPAYPFDVKDPSSWLELNLIDLYILGDRLDAPRFRAKIVDAIARQGPPNIVHIMYLYANLVGRSPLHRLFVHQVAYDQAWARRKKSSEHLLVEFLCDIMTTMGRRLPHRLCKPCHVEGKRANMLNSRNIDDACKEQDIPPYDLDMCFYHEHKDGDEK
;
A
#
# COMPACT_ATOMS: atom_id res chain seq x y z
N MET A 1 53.14 2.84 3.35
CA MET A 1 52.03 3.81 3.28
C MET A 1 51.07 3.30 2.22
N SER A 2 50.04 2.57 2.66
CA SER A 2 49.08 1.90 1.76
C SER A 2 47.87 2.80 1.58
N ALA A 3 47.49 3.05 0.33
CA ALA A 3 46.30 3.82 -0.04
C ALA A 3 45.03 3.09 0.44
N PRO A 4 44.00 3.80 0.95
CA PRO A 4 42.73 3.15 1.24
C PRO A 4 42.00 2.84 -0.07
N SER A 5 41.52 1.60 -0.13
CA SER A 5 40.87 0.93 -1.25
C SER A 5 39.67 1.69 -1.80
N GLY A 6 39.56 1.73 -3.14
CA GLY A 6 38.49 2.35 -3.92
C GLY A 6 37.10 1.71 -3.79
N GLU A 7 36.85 0.97 -2.72
CA GLU A 7 35.61 0.25 -2.45
C GLU A 7 34.62 1.15 -1.69
N SER A 8 35.13 2.04 -0.83
CA SER A 8 34.31 3.01 -0.08
C SER A 8 33.73 4.12 -0.98
N ARG A 9 34.41 4.46 -2.10
CA ARG A 9 33.93 5.46 -3.06
C ARG A 9 32.80 4.97 -3.98
N ARG A 10 32.74 3.67 -4.30
CA ARG A 10 31.70 3.13 -5.21
C ARG A 10 30.32 3.06 -4.56
N ILE A 11 30.25 2.86 -3.25
CA ILE A 11 28.99 2.78 -2.51
C ILE A 11 28.33 4.17 -2.43
N THR A 12 29.13 5.25 -2.37
CA THR A 12 28.62 6.63 -2.27
C THR A 12 28.11 7.20 -3.60
N GLU A 13 28.64 6.74 -4.74
CA GLU A 13 28.21 7.21 -6.07
C GLU A 13 26.88 6.60 -6.56
N MET A 14 26.38 5.55 -5.91
CA MET A 14 25.12 4.90 -6.30
C MET A 14 23.86 5.70 -5.92
N HIS A 15 23.96 6.79 -5.15
CA HIS A 15 22.79 7.51 -4.61
C HIS A 15 22.27 8.70 -5.45
N THR A 16 22.98 9.14 -6.49
CA THR A 16 22.73 10.46 -7.12
C THR A 16 22.65 10.42 -8.64
N ARG A 17 21.63 9.74 -9.21
CA ARG A 17 21.28 9.94 -10.62
C ARG A 17 19.93 10.63 -10.71
N ALA A 18 19.94 11.92 -10.98
CA ALA A 18 18.74 12.66 -11.35
C ALA A 18 18.13 12.04 -12.60
N ARG A 19 16.82 11.80 -12.59
CA ARG A 19 16.12 11.23 -13.74
C ARG A 19 15.04 12.19 -14.22
N PRO A 20 14.93 12.41 -15.54
CA PRO A 20 13.93 13.30 -16.09
C PRO A 20 12.56 12.62 -16.06
N TYR A 21 11.57 13.33 -15.54
CA TYR A 21 10.17 12.92 -15.52
C TYR A 21 9.29 14.07 -16.01
N SER A 22 8.13 13.73 -16.60
CA SER A 22 7.15 14.72 -17.05
C SER A 22 6.48 15.39 -15.85
N LYS A 23 6.55 16.73 -15.78
CA LYS A 23 5.88 17.52 -14.74
C LYS A 23 4.38 17.24 -14.71
N ASP A 24 3.71 17.27 -15.85
CA ASP A 24 2.26 17.12 -15.94
C ASP A 24 1.81 15.76 -15.41
N THR A 25 2.54 14.70 -15.74
CA THR A 25 2.22 13.33 -15.33
C THR A 25 2.45 13.14 -13.83
N LEU A 26 3.54 13.71 -13.28
CA LEU A 26 3.79 13.68 -11.84
C LEU A 26 2.72 14.45 -11.05
N CYS A 27 2.34 15.64 -11.50
CA CYS A 27 1.35 16.47 -10.82
C CYS A 27 -0.07 15.87 -10.92
N ALA A 28 -0.41 15.20 -12.03
CA ALA A 28 -1.70 14.52 -12.18
C ALA A 28 -1.85 13.36 -11.19
N GLY A 29 -0.78 12.59 -10.98
CA GLY A 29 -0.75 11.40 -10.13
C GLY A 29 -0.53 11.66 -8.64
N SER A 30 -0.03 12.85 -8.26
CA SER A 30 0.40 13.14 -6.89
C SER A 30 0.20 14.61 -6.53
N LYS A 31 -0.54 14.85 -5.43
CA LYS A 31 -0.71 16.22 -4.90
C LYS A 31 0.59 16.76 -4.30
N TYR A 32 1.48 15.89 -3.84
CA TYR A 32 2.82 16.29 -3.39
C TYR A 32 3.59 16.94 -4.54
N PHE A 33 3.67 16.28 -5.70
CA PHE A 33 4.39 16.83 -6.85
C PHE A 33 3.71 18.08 -7.41
N ASP A 34 2.38 18.13 -7.45
CA ASP A 34 1.65 19.33 -7.83
C ASP A 34 2.02 20.53 -6.95
N ARG A 35 2.01 20.36 -5.63
CA ARG A 35 2.41 21.41 -4.68
C ARG A 35 3.90 21.76 -4.79
N ALA A 36 4.77 20.77 -4.93
CA ALA A 36 6.22 20.99 -4.99
C ALA A 36 6.65 21.70 -6.28
N LEU A 37 6.04 21.37 -7.42
CA LEU A 37 6.43 21.87 -8.74
C LEU A 37 5.61 23.06 -9.25
N SER A 38 4.46 23.35 -8.63
CA SER A 38 3.61 24.51 -8.97
C SER A 38 3.50 25.53 -7.82
N GLY A 39 4.02 25.20 -6.63
CA GLY A 39 3.99 26.06 -5.45
C GLY A 39 5.19 27.01 -5.31
N PRO A 40 5.33 27.68 -4.15
CA PRO A 40 6.37 28.67 -3.90
C PRO A 40 7.75 28.07 -3.52
N PHE A 41 7.91 26.75 -3.62
CA PHE A 41 9.08 26.02 -3.14
C PHE A 41 10.28 26.14 -4.10
N LEU A 42 11.48 25.78 -3.63
CA LEU A 42 12.70 25.85 -4.42
C LEU A 42 12.62 24.90 -5.61
N GLU A 43 11.98 23.76 -5.41
CA GLU A 43 11.72 22.67 -6.34
C GLU A 43 10.93 23.13 -7.58
N ALA A 44 10.01 24.10 -7.42
CA ALA A 44 9.28 24.70 -8.54
C ALA A 44 10.18 25.55 -9.44
N LYS A 45 11.27 26.12 -8.89
CA LYS A 45 12.25 26.93 -9.64
C LYS A 45 13.38 26.08 -10.21
N THR A 46 13.83 25.09 -9.43
CA THR A 46 14.96 24.24 -9.82
C THR A 46 14.53 23.06 -10.68
N HIS A 47 13.24 22.72 -10.68
CA HIS A 47 12.68 21.51 -11.29
C HIS A 47 13.38 20.23 -10.81
N ARG A 48 13.88 20.25 -9.56
CA ARG A 48 14.58 19.13 -8.93
C ARG A 48 13.96 18.87 -7.57
N ILE A 49 13.62 17.62 -7.32
CA ILE A 49 13.09 17.14 -6.04
C ILE A 49 14.04 16.05 -5.54
N GLU A 50 14.47 16.19 -4.29
CA GLU A 50 15.31 15.23 -3.60
C GLU A 50 14.42 14.41 -2.65
N LEU A 51 14.52 13.09 -2.75
CA LEU A 51 13.72 12.15 -1.95
C LEU A 51 14.68 11.40 -1.00
N ASP A 52 15.26 12.14 -0.07
CA ASP A 52 16.41 11.70 0.74
C ASP A 52 16.05 10.64 1.80
N ASP A 53 14.77 10.55 2.18
CA ASP A 53 14.31 9.67 3.25
C ASP A 53 13.66 8.38 2.74
N ILE A 54 13.70 8.11 1.43
CA ILE A 54 13.31 6.80 0.93
C ILE A 54 14.45 5.86 1.28
N SER A 55 14.33 5.20 2.42
CA SER A 55 15.23 4.13 2.84
C SER A 55 15.31 3.08 1.74
N VAL A 56 16.34 3.17 0.90
CA VAL A 56 16.70 2.20 -0.15
C VAL A 56 17.16 0.87 0.48
N PHE A 57 17.10 0.70 1.80
CA PHE A 57 17.65 -0.45 2.51
C PHE A 57 17.09 -1.80 2.02
N TYR A 58 15.93 -1.82 1.36
CA TYR A 58 15.38 -3.02 0.72
C TYR A 58 15.05 -2.85 -0.78
N TYR A 59 15.39 -1.72 -1.40
CA TYR A 59 15.05 -1.41 -2.79
C TYR A 59 16.22 -1.59 -3.75
N PRO A 60 16.13 -2.51 -4.71
CA PRO A 60 16.92 -2.39 -5.93
C PRO A 60 16.48 -1.10 -6.65
N LYS A 61 17.38 -0.11 -6.74
CA LYS A 61 17.18 1.20 -7.41
C LYS A 61 16.57 1.11 -8.83
N ALA A 62 16.72 -0.02 -9.52
CA ALA A 62 16.09 -0.28 -10.81
C ALA A 62 14.56 -0.46 -10.74
N ARG A 63 14.03 -0.80 -9.56
CA ARG A 63 12.62 -1.14 -9.31
C ARG A 63 11.74 0.10 -9.12
N LEU A 64 12.15 1.03 -8.24
CA LEU A 64 11.51 2.35 -8.07
C LEU A 64 11.42 3.11 -9.40
N ASP A 65 12.43 2.93 -10.24
CA ASP A 65 12.53 3.54 -11.55
C ASP A 65 11.58 2.98 -12.59
N GLN A 66 11.41 1.66 -12.59
CA GLN A 66 10.44 1.01 -13.45
C GLN A 66 9.01 1.26 -12.95
N GLU A 67 8.79 1.41 -11.65
CA GLU A 67 7.48 1.73 -11.04
C GLU A 67 7.03 3.18 -11.24
N LEU A 68 7.96 4.15 -11.12
CA LEU A 68 7.70 5.50 -11.59
C LEU A 68 7.38 5.48 -13.08
N ARG A 69 8.09 4.69 -13.90
CA ARG A 69 7.71 4.48 -15.30
C ARG A 69 6.31 3.88 -15.45
N THR A 70 5.91 2.83 -14.74
CA THR A 70 4.54 2.25 -14.86
C THR A 70 3.45 3.23 -14.43
N LEU A 71 3.68 4.02 -13.39
CA LEU A 71 2.80 5.12 -12.99
C LEU A 71 2.64 6.17 -14.09
N LEU A 72 3.71 6.42 -14.85
CA LEU A 72 3.74 7.38 -15.95
C LEU A 72 3.27 6.77 -17.30
N GLU A 73 3.41 5.46 -17.50
CA GLU A 73 3.08 4.74 -18.75
C GLU A 73 1.57 4.51 -18.89
N GLU A 74 0.85 4.26 -17.80
CA GLU A 74 -0.61 4.05 -17.85
C GLU A 74 -1.39 5.33 -18.23
N GLU A 75 -0.89 6.52 -17.87
CA GLU A 75 -1.42 7.78 -18.41
C GLU A 75 -1.05 8.02 -19.88
N ARG A 76 0.10 7.51 -20.34
CA ARG A 76 0.52 7.56 -21.75
C ARG A 76 -0.31 6.64 -22.65
N ILE A 77 -0.65 5.43 -22.17
CA ILE A 77 -1.44 4.45 -22.93
C ILE A 77 -2.89 4.95 -23.12
N ASN A 78 -3.47 5.59 -22.10
CA ASN A 78 -4.78 6.26 -22.23
C ASN A 78 -4.78 7.45 -23.21
N LYS A 79 -3.61 7.92 -23.65
CA LYS A 79 -3.42 9.00 -24.64
C LYS A 79 -2.86 8.52 -25.99
N GLY A 80 -2.75 7.21 -26.22
CA GLY A 80 -2.54 6.64 -27.55
C GLY A 80 -1.12 6.72 -28.15
N TYR A 81 -0.06 6.74 -27.35
CA TYR A 81 1.32 6.73 -27.86
C TYR A 81 1.97 5.33 -27.79
N THR A 82 2.54 4.85 -28.90
CA THR A 82 3.34 3.61 -28.99
C THR A 82 4.82 3.87 -28.64
N PRO A 83 5.48 3.03 -27.83
CA PRO A 83 6.90 3.21 -27.53
C PRO A 83 7.78 2.44 -28.53
N GLU A 84 8.63 3.16 -29.26
CA GLU A 84 9.87 2.63 -29.83
C GLU A 84 11.06 3.03 -28.95
N GLU A 85 11.88 2.02 -28.68
CA GLU A 85 13.27 2.05 -28.19
C GLU A 85 13.54 2.64 -26.79
N LEU A 86 13.94 1.76 -25.86
CA LEU A 86 15.14 1.91 -25.00
C LEU A 86 15.33 0.70 -24.06
N GLU A 87 16.36 -0.08 -24.41
CA GLU A 87 17.40 -0.67 -23.55
C GLU A 87 17.10 -1.82 -22.56
N GLU A 88 18.12 -2.67 -22.48
CA GLU A 88 18.19 -4.03 -21.93
C GLU A 88 17.55 -4.25 -20.56
N LYS A 89 16.63 -5.23 -20.51
CA LYS A 89 16.09 -5.81 -19.29
C LYS A 89 17.18 -6.55 -18.51
N PRO A 90 17.44 -6.23 -17.23
CA PRO A 90 18.06 -7.19 -16.34
C PRO A 90 17.05 -8.33 -16.11
N ALA A 91 17.48 -9.57 -16.29
CA ALA A 91 16.70 -10.75 -15.98
C ALA A 91 16.54 -10.86 -14.44
N TYR A 92 15.43 -10.36 -13.91
CA TYR A 92 15.02 -10.63 -12.54
C TYR A 92 14.04 -11.81 -12.50
N PRO A 93 14.06 -12.65 -11.45
CA PRO A 93 13.22 -13.85 -11.33
C PRO A 93 11.72 -13.57 -11.05
N PHE A 94 11.25 -12.33 -11.23
CA PHE A 94 9.88 -11.89 -10.94
C PHE A 94 9.32 -11.12 -12.14
N ASP A 95 8.01 -11.24 -12.40
CA ASP A 95 7.37 -10.44 -13.45
C ASP A 95 7.24 -8.99 -12.96
N VAL A 96 8.06 -8.13 -13.55
CA VAL A 96 8.14 -6.70 -13.25
C VAL A 96 6.82 -5.97 -13.57
N LYS A 97 5.94 -6.57 -14.40
CA LYS A 97 4.62 -6.00 -14.72
C LYS A 97 3.51 -6.43 -13.76
N ASP A 98 3.74 -7.44 -12.92
CA ASP A 98 2.74 -7.96 -11.99
C ASP A 98 3.15 -7.70 -10.53
N PRO A 99 2.57 -6.67 -9.87
CA PRO A 99 2.80 -6.37 -8.47
C PRO A 99 2.52 -7.54 -7.51
N SER A 100 1.64 -8.48 -7.87
CA SER A 100 1.31 -9.61 -7.00
C SER A 100 2.45 -10.61 -6.86
N SER A 101 3.42 -10.60 -7.78
CA SER A 101 4.63 -11.43 -7.72
C SER A 101 5.73 -10.86 -6.80
N TRP A 102 5.52 -9.68 -6.22
CA TRP A 102 6.53 -8.96 -5.44
C TRP A 102 6.51 -9.40 -3.98
N LEU A 103 7.66 -9.29 -3.28
CA LEU A 103 7.71 -9.52 -1.84
C LEU A 103 6.78 -8.53 -1.14
N GLU A 104 5.94 -9.03 -0.23
CA GLU A 104 4.92 -8.23 0.47
C GLU A 104 5.52 -7.01 1.20
N LEU A 105 6.71 -7.15 1.83
CA LEU A 105 7.44 -6.01 2.42
C LEU A 105 7.71 -4.88 1.42
N ASN A 106 8.06 -5.24 0.18
CA ASN A 106 8.30 -4.23 -0.85
C ASN A 106 6.99 -3.52 -1.20
N LEU A 107 5.87 -4.25 -1.26
CA LEU A 107 4.56 -3.63 -1.50
C LEU A 107 4.19 -2.67 -0.36
N ILE A 108 4.44 -3.05 0.90
CA ILE A 108 4.21 -2.17 2.06
C ILE A 108 5.06 -0.90 1.97
N ASP A 109 6.34 -1.03 1.61
CA ASP A 109 7.19 0.13 1.39
C ASP A 109 6.68 1.06 0.28
N LEU A 110 6.23 0.49 -0.85
CA LEU A 110 5.64 1.28 -1.92
C LEU A 110 4.38 1.99 -1.46
N TYR A 111 3.60 1.35 -0.59
CA TYR A 111 2.41 1.97 -0.03
C TYR A 111 2.80 3.17 0.84
N ILE A 112 3.81 3.02 1.71
CA ILE A 112 4.36 4.11 2.54
C ILE A 112 4.87 5.25 1.66
N LEU A 113 5.56 4.94 0.58
CA LEU A 113 6.00 5.93 -0.40
C LEU A 113 4.80 6.64 -1.05
N GLY A 114 3.79 5.90 -1.48
CA GLY A 114 2.58 6.47 -2.06
C GLY A 114 1.78 7.34 -1.09
N ASP A 115 1.84 7.04 0.20
CA ASP A 115 1.24 7.85 1.27
C ASP A 115 1.97 9.18 1.40
N ARG A 116 3.31 9.13 1.49
CA ARG A 116 4.17 10.32 1.54
C ARG A 116 4.02 11.20 0.31
N LEU A 117 3.88 10.60 -0.88
CA LEU A 117 3.70 11.31 -2.14
C LEU A 117 2.25 11.76 -2.38
N ASP A 118 1.31 11.51 -1.46
CA ASP A 118 -0.12 11.82 -1.66
C ASP A 118 -0.62 11.34 -3.03
N ALA A 119 -0.36 10.05 -3.30
CA ALA A 119 -0.61 9.37 -4.57
C ALA A 119 -1.66 8.25 -4.37
N PRO A 120 -2.96 8.59 -4.25
CA PRO A 120 -4.02 7.64 -3.88
C PRO A 120 -4.21 6.51 -4.91
N ARG A 121 -4.12 6.83 -6.22
CA ARG A 121 -4.22 5.81 -7.29
C ARG A 121 -3.07 4.81 -7.26
N PHE A 122 -1.88 5.25 -6.84
CA PHE A 122 -0.74 4.35 -6.68
C PHE A 122 -0.96 3.41 -5.49
N ARG A 123 -1.40 3.95 -4.35
CA ARG A 123 -1.74 3.16 -3.16
C ARG A 123 -2.83 2.13 -3.44
N ALA A 124 -3.86 2.47 -4.20
CA ALA A 124 -4.93 1.54 -4.59
C ALA A 124 -4.40 0.28 -5.32
N LYS A 125 -3.48 0.45 -6.28
CA LYS A 125 -2.87 -0.69 -6.99
C LYS A 125 -2.06 -1.60 -6.08
N ILE A 126 -1.38 -1.01 -5.10
CA ILE A 126 -0.57 -1.74 -4.14
C ILE A 126 -1.48 -2.53 -3.19
N VAL A 127 -2.58 -1.92 -2.74
CA VAL A 127 -3.62 -2.59 -1.95
C VAL A 127 -4.17 -3.80 -2.72
N ASP A 128 -4.47 -3.64 -4.01
CA ASP A 128 -4.92 -4.76 -4.86
C ASP A 128 -3.87 -5.86 -4.96
N ALA A 129 -2.60 -5.50 -5.08
CA ALA A 129 -1.49 -6.46 -5.15
C ALA A 129 -1.39 -7.28 -3.86
N ILE A 130 -1.40 -6.60 -2.71
CA ILE A 130 -1.32 -7.20 -1.38
C ILE A 130 -2.55 -8.08 -1.10
N ALA A 131 -3.75 -7.64 -1.49
CA ALA A 131 -4.98 -8.38 -1.27
C ALA A 131 -4.92 -9.80 -1.85
N ARG A 132 -4.21 -9.98 -2.97
CA ARG A 132 -4.02 -11.28 -3.64
C ARG A 132 -3.00 -12.19 -2.96
N GLN A 133 -2.16 -11.68 -2.08
CA GLN A 133 -1.11 -12.46 -1.40
C GLN A 133 -1.60 -13.20 -0.15
N GLY A 134 -2.80 -12.87 0.32
CA GLY A 134 -3.36 -13.43 1.56
C GLY A 134 -2.93 -12.68 2.81
N PRO A 135 -3.12 -13.26 4.01
CA PRO A 135 -2.95 -12.56 5.27
C PRO A 135 -1.49 -12.19 5.56
N PRO A 136 -1.24 -10.99 6.12
CA PRO A 136 0.11 -10.55 6.45
C PRO A 136 0.69 -11.34 7.62
N ASN A 137 2.03 -11.40 7.67
CA ASN A 137 2.72 -11.87 8.87
C ASN A 137 2.92 -10.73 9.91
N ILE A 138 3.33 -11.10 11.12
CA ILE A 138 3.48 -10.15 12.23
C ILE A 138 4.51 -9.04 11.97
N VAL A 139 5.60 -9.35 11.26
CA VAL A 139 6.66 -8.38 10.94
C VAL A 139 6.09 -7.31 10.01
N HIS A 140 5.27 -7.70 9.03
CA HIS A 140 4.62 -6.80 8.09
C HIS A 140 3.64 -5.86 8.80
N ILE A 141 2.85 -6.39 9.74
CA ILE A 141 1.93 -5.59 10.56
C ILE A 141 2.71 -4.56 11.39
N MET A 142 3.74 -5.00 12.13
CA MET A 142 4.56 -4.10 12.95
C MET A 142 5.22 -3.02 12.11
N TYR A 143 5.73 -3.39 10.92
CA TYR A 143 6.37 -2.47 10.01
C TYR A 143 5.39 -1.42 9.47
N LEU A 144 4.19 -1.82 9.07
CA LEU A 144 3.15 -0.92 8.60
C LEU A 144 2.79 0.13 9.66
N TYR A 145 2.50 -0.33 10.88
CA TYR A 145 2.10 0.54 12.00
C TYR A 145 3.22 1.45 12.49
N ALA A 146 4.48 1.09 12.29
CA ALA A 146 5.62 1.93 12.63
C ALA A 146 5.85 3.08 11.64
N ASN A 147 5.35 2.97 10.40
CA ASN A 147 5.69 3.89 9.31
C ASN A 147 4.51 4.70 8.77
N LEU A 148 3.27 4.32 9.10
CA LEU A 148 2.07 5.06 8.69
C LEU A 148 1.34 5.63 9.89
N VAL A 149 0.81 6.84 9.72
CA VAL A 149 0.00 7.51 10.73
C VAL A 149 -1.48 7.27 10.44
N GLY A 150 -2.21 6.76 11.43
CA GLY A 150 -3.66 6.57 11.35
C GLY A 150 -4.10 5.30 10.62
N ARG A 151 -5.43 5.13 10.49
CA ARG A 151 -6.04 3.92 9.89
C ARG A 151 -6.13 4.03 8.37
N SER A 152 -4.98 3.90 7.70
CA SER A 152 -4.94 3.88 6.23
C SER A 152 -5.73 2.68 5.64
N PRO A 153 -6.14 2.74 4.36
CA PRO A 153 -6.78 1.59 3.69
C PRO A 153 -6.00 0.27 3.82
N LEU A 154 -4.67 0.31 3.77
CA LEU A 154 -3.84 -0.89 3.95
C LEU A 154 -3.92 -1.46 5.37
N HIS A 155 -4.00 -0.61 6.41
CA HIS A 155 -4.26 -1.09 7.78
C HIS A 155 -5.59 -1.85 7.83
N ARG A 156 -6.63 -1.30 7.20
CA ARG A 156 -7.97 -1.88 7.17
C ARG A 156 -7.98 -3.23 6.44
N LEU A 157 -7.25 -3.33 5.32
CA LEU A 157 -7.07 -4.59 4.59
C LEU A 157 -6.42 -5.65 5.48
N PHE A 158 -5.30 -5.33 6.13
CA PHE A 158 -4.60 -6.26 7.03
C PHE A 158 -5.48 -6.74 8.18
N VAL A 159 -6.26 -5.84 8.80
CA VAL A 159 -7.24 -6.20 9.83
C VAL A 159 -8.27 -7.18 9.28
N HIS A 160 -8.84 -6.91 8.10
CA HIS A 160 -9.84 -7.79 7.49
C HIS A 160 -9.25 -9.15 7.10
N GLN A 161 -8.08 -9.19 6.46
CA GLN A 161 -7.44 -10.45 6.09
C GLN A 161 -7.19 -11.31 7.32
N VAL A 162 -6.66 -10.74 8.41
CA VAL A 162 -6.43 -11.50 9.65
C VAL A 162 -7.74 -11.90 10.35
N ALA A 163 -8.74 -11.02 10.39
CA ALA A 163 -10.02 -11.32 11.02
C ALA A 163 -10.78 -12.44 10.30
N TYR A 164 -10.77 -12.47 8.97
CA TYR A 164 -11.48 -13.44 8.14
C TYR A 164 -10.69 -14.73 7.85
N ASP A 165 -9.35 -14.69 7.81
CA ASP A 165 -8.53 -15.88 7.60
C ASP A 165 -8.39 -16.76 8.86
N GLN A 166 -8.29 -16.14 10.04
CA GLN A 166 -7.97 -16.90 11.25
C GLN A 166 -9.19 -17.59 11.88
N ALA A 167 -9.13 -18.91 12.00
CA ALA A 167 -9.95 -19.63 12.97
C ALA A 167 -9.43 -19.35 14.39
N TRP A 168 -9.94 -18.28 15.02
CA TRP A 168 -9.61 -17.82 16.39
C TRP A 168 -9.88 -18.85 17.51
N ALA A 169 -10.33 -20.06 17.17
CA ALA A 169 -10.78 -21.08 18.11
C ALA A 169 -9.67 -21.89 18.79
N ARG A 170 -8.38 -21.70 18.47
CA ARG A 170 -7.28 -22.41 19.15
C ARG A 170 -6.04 -21.53 19.29
N ARG A 171 -5.61 -21.35 20.54
CA ARG A 171 -4.41 -20.62 20.99
C ARG A 171 -3.24 -20.81 20.02
N LYS A 172 -2.99 -19.82 19.15
CA LYS A 172 -1.66 -19.63 18.54
C LYS A 172 -0.93 -18.62 19.42
N LYS A 173 0.25 -19.01 19.93
CA LYS A 173 1.15 -18.13 20.72
C LYS A 173 1.54 -16.84 19.98
N SER A 174 1.32 -16.76 18.67
CA SER A 174 1.69 -15.61 17.84
C SER A 174 0.87 -14.35 18.09
N SER A 175 -0.27 -14.41 18.80
CA SER A 175 -1.07 -13.21 19.11
C SER A 175 -0.50 -12.36 20.25
N GLU A 176 0.42 -12.90 21.06
CA GLU A 176 1.00 -12.20 22.23
C GLU A 176 1.91 -11.02 21.84
N HIS A 177 2.35 -10.96 20.58
CA HIS A 177 3.25 -9.93 20.08
C HIS A 177 2.57 -8.91 19.16
N LEU A 178 1.25 -9.04 18.94
CA LEU A 178 0.51 -8.09 18.12
C LEU A 178 0.25 -6.80 18.88
N LEU A 179 0.28 -5.68 18.15
CA LEU A 179 0.00 -4.35 18.69
C LEU A 179 -1.42 -4.28 19.25
N VAL A 180 -1.60 -3.57 20.37
CA VAL A 180 -2.89 -3.46 21.04
C VAL A 180 -3.93 -2.82 20.12
N GLU A 181 -3.56 -1.78 19.37
CA GLU A 181 -4.47 -1.12 18.43
C GLU A 181 -4.95 -2.10 17.34
N PHE A 182 -4.03 -2.89 16.79
CA PHE A 182 -4.35 -3.90 15.78
C PHE A 182 -5.27 -5.00 16.33
N LEU A 183 -5.00 -5.48 17.55
CA LEU A 183 -5.84 -6.45 18.22
C LEU A 183 -7.25 -5.89 18.50
N CYS A 184 -7.36 -4.65 18.97
CA CYS A 184 -8.63 -3.99 19.18
C CYS A 184 -9.44 -3.89 17.89
N ASP A 185 -8.78 -3.59 16.76
CA ASP A 185 -9.44 -3.51 15.46
C ASP A 185 -9.92 -4.87 14.97
N ILE A 186 -9.09 -5.90 15.08
CA ILE A 186 -9.51 -7.29 14.81
C ILE A 186 -10.73 -7.66 15.65
N MET A 187 -10.68 -7.45 16.97
CA MET A 187 -11.78 -7.81 17.87
C MET A 187 -13.07 -7.07 17.52
N THR A 188 -12.93 -5.79 17.15
CA THR A 188 -14.06 -4.96 16.70
C THR A 188 -14.65 -5.49 15.40
N THR A 189 -13.81 -5.78 14.38
CA THR A 189 -14.24 -6.39 13.12
C THR A 189 -14.92 -7.74 13.35
N MET A 190 -14.36 -8.59 14.21
CA MET A 190 -14.94 -9.88 14.57
C MET A 190 -16.30 -9.77 15.25
N GLY A 191 -16.52 -8.75 16.07
CA GLY A 191 -17.81 -8.47 16.70
C GLY A 191 -18.86 -7.93 15.72
N ARG A 192 -18.43 -7.31 14.62
CA ARG A 192 -19.30 -6.70 13.60
C ARG A 192 -19.71 -7.67 12.48
N ARG A 193 -18.81 -8.58 12.08
CA ARG A 193 -19.08 -9.57 11.03
C ARG A 193 -20.16 -10.57 11.45
N LEU A 194 -20.87 -11.13 10.47
CA LEU A 194 -21.83 -12.20 10.69
C LEU A 194 -21.11 -13.49 11.07
N PRO A 195 -21.22 -14.05 12.30
CA PRO A 195 -20.40 -15.20 12.65
C PRO A 195 -20.92 -16.49 12.00
N HIS A 196 -20.04 -17.25 11.33
CA HIS A 196 -20.37 -18.57 10.75
C HIS A 196 -21.02 -19.59 11.73
N ARG A 197 -20.93 -19.36 13.05
CA ARG A 197 -21.47 -20.26 14.10
C ARG A 197 -22.76 -19.77 14.76
N LEU A 198 -23.23 -18.57 14.47
CA LEU A 198 -24.45 -18.04 15.07
C LEU A 198 -25.63 -18.15 14.09
N CYS A 199 -26.79 -18.53 14.60
CA CYS A 199 -28.02 -18.38 13.82
C CYS A 199 -28.39 -16.89 13.67
N LYS A 200 -29.11 -16.55 12.60
CA LYS A 200 -29.51 -15.16 12.28
C LYS A 200 -30.18 -14.44 13.47
N PRO A 201 -31.12 -15.06 14.23
CA PRO A 201 -31.71 -14.43 15.42
C PRO A 201 -30.70 -14.09 16.51
N CYS A 202 -29.80 -15.02 16.87
CA CYS A 202 -28.77 -14.80 17.90
C CYS A 202 -27.80 -13.68 17.50
N HIS A 203 -27.48 -13.58 16.21
CA HIS A 203 -26.64 -12.51 15.70
C HIS A 203 -27.35 -11.14 15.75
N VAL A 204 -28.62 -11.06 15.36
CA VAL A 204 -29.41 -9.82 15.45
C VAL A 204 -29.53 -9.36 16.90
N GLU A 205 -29.81 -10.27 17.83
CA GLU A 205 -29.88 -9.94 19.25
C GLU A 205 -28.50 -9.50 19.79
N GLY A 206 -27.43 -10.17 19.40
CA GLY A 206 -26.06 -9.78 19.76
C GLY A 206 -25.72 -8.38 19.29
N LYS A 207 -26.08 -8.00 18.05
CA LYS A 207 -25.92 -6.63 17.54
C LYS A 207 -26.69 -5.62 18.37
N ARG A 208 -27.95 -5.92 18.71
CA ARG A 208 -28.79 -5.06 19.55
C ARG A 208 -28.21 -4.88 20.95
N ALA A 209 -27.80 -5.96 21.61
CA ALA A 209 -27.22 -5.95 22.95
C ALA A 209 -25.91 -5.16 23.03
N ASN A 210 -25.12 -5.16 21.95
CA ASN A 210 -23.87 -4.38 21.85
C ASN A 210 -24.08 -2.98 21.24
N MET A 211 -25.32 -2.52 21.06
CA MET A 211 -25.65 -1.21 20.47
C MET A 211 -25.02 -0.98 19.09
N LEU A 212 -24.82 -2.05 18.31
CA LEU A 212 -24.28 -2.00 16.97
C LEU A 212 -25.41 -1.73 15.96
N ASN A 213 -25.47 -0.50 15.45
CA ASN A 213 -26.42 -0.11 14.41
C ASN A 213 -25.82 -0.29 13.00
N SER A 214 -26.65 -0.12 11.96
CA SER A 214 -26.22 -0.30 10.56
C SER A 214 -25.16 0.70 10.07
N ARG A 215 -25.01 1.86 10.73
CA ARG A 215 -23.96 2.86 10.46
C ARG A 215 -22.61 2.47 11.06
N ASN A 216 -22.63 1.69 12.13
CA ASN A 216 -21.41 1.19 12.79
C ASN A 216 -20.80 -0.04 12.08
N ILE A 217 -21.47 -0.53 11.03
CA ILE A 217 -21.11 -1.75 10.28
C ILE A 217 -21.02 -1.35 8.80
N ASP A 218 -20.09 -0.45 8.52
CA ASP A 218 -19.66 -0.06 7.18
C ASP A 218 -18.57 -0.99 6.64
N ASP A 219 -17.88 -1.71 7.54
CA ASP A 219 -16.70 -2.52 7.27
C ASP A 219 -16.96 -4.05 7.29
N ALA A 220 -18.23 -4.48 7.24
CA ALA A 220 -18.59 -5.89 7.17
C ALA A 220 -19.87 -6.16 6.39
N CYS A 221 -19.92 -7.33 5.75
CA CYS A 221 -21.11 -7.80 5.05
C CYS A 221 -22.26 -8.07 6.04
N LYS A 222 -23.45 -7.56 5.72
CA LYS A 222 -24.64 -7.67 6.58
C LYS A 222 -25.39 -8.98 6.37
N GLU A 223 -25.16 -9.65 5.25
CA GLU A 223 -25.93 -10.80 4.79
C GLU A 223 -25.16 -12.12 4.90
N GLN A 224 -23.83 -12.08 4.72
CA GLN A 224 -22.97 -13.25 4.65
C GLN A 224 -21.67 -13.02 5.44
N ASP A 225 -21.01 -14.07 5.93
CA ASP A 225 -19.69 -14.01 6.60
C ASP A 225 -18.58 -13.97 5.53
N ILE A 226 -18.56 -12.90 4.73
CA ILE A 226 -17.62 -12.73 3.61
C ILE A 226 -16.80 -11.46 3.85
N PRO A 227 -15.46 -11.49 3.66
CA PRO A 227 -14.62 -10.32 3.83
C PRO A 227 -14.94 -9.23 2.79
N PRO A 228 -14.80 -7.93 3.12
CA PRO A 228 -15.12 -6.86 2.19
C PRO A 228 -14.28 -6.87 0.90
N TYR A 229 -13.04 -7.40 0.93
CA TYR A 229 -12.18 -7.49 -0.26
C TYR A 229 -12.67 -8.51 -1.30
N ASP A 230 -13.51 -9.48 -0.91
CA ASP A 230 -14.15 -10.41 -1.85
C ASP A 230 -15.45 -9.83 -2.44
N LEU A 231 -16.01 -8.79 -1.83
CA LEU A 231 -17.23 -8.12 -2.29
C LEU A 231 -16.91 -6.95 -3.21
N ASP A 232 -16.06 -6.04 -2.74
CA ASP A 232 -15.69 -4.84 -3.47
C ASP A 232 -14.34 -4.30 -2.97
N MET A 233 -13.31 -4.41 -3.81
CA MET A 233 -11.98 -3.87 -3.51
C MET A 233 -11.96 -2.34 -3.42
N CYS A 234 -12.93 -1.64 -4.03
CA CYS A 234 -13.03 -0.19 -3.95
C CYS A 234 -13.22 0.30 -2.51
N PHE A 235 -13.71 -0.56 -1.60
CA PHE A 235 -13.77 -0.28 -0.17
C PHE A 235 -12.40 0.13 0.44
N TYR A 236 -11.29 -0.33 -0.14
CA TYR A 236 -9.93 -0.01 0.29
C TYR A 236 -9.22 0.99 -0.63
N HIS A 237 -9.94 1.64 -1.55
CA HIS A 237 -9.37 2.64 -2.44
C HIS A 237 -9.73 4.04 -1.97
N GLU A 238 -8.78 4.96 -2.11
CA GLU A 238 -9.04 6.37 -1.90
C GLU A 238 -9.45 6.99 -3.24
N HIS A 239 -10.73 7.34 -3.35
CA HIS A 239 -11.26 8.06 -4.51
C HIS A 239 -11.11 9.56 -4.29
N LYS A 240 -10.77 10.31 -5.35
CA LYS A 240 -10.99 11.76 -5.34
C LYS A 240 -12.50 11.99 -5.45
N ASP A 241 -13.03 12.99 -4.75
CA ASP A 241 -14.46 13.35 -4.84
C ASP A 241 -14.87 13.48 -6.31
N GLY A 242 -15.77 12.61 -6.77
CA GLY A 242 -16.24 12.53 -8.17
C GLY A 242 -15.80 11.30 -8.98
N ASP A 243 -14.89 10.46 -8.46
CA ASP A 243 -14.49 9.19 -9.09
C ASP A 243 -15.34 7.97 -8.60
N GLU A 244 -16.32 8.18 -7.71
CA GLU A 244 -17.34 7.18 -7.37
C GLU A 244 -18.30 7.01 -8.56
N LYS A 245 -18.27 5.85 -9.21
CA LYS A 245 -19.25 5.46 -10.23
C LYS A 245 -20.15 4.37 -9.71
#